data_AF-A0A0G1L8B2-F1
#
_entry.id   AF-A0A0G1L8B2-F1
#
_cell.length_a   1.000
_cell.length_b   1.000
_cell.length_c   1.000
_cell.angle_alpha   90.00
_cell.angle_beta   90.00
_cell.angle_gamma   90.00
#
_symmetry.space_group_name_H-M   'P 1'
#
loop_
_entity.id
_entity.type
_entity.pdbx_description
1 polymer ?
#
loop_
_entity_poly.entity_id
_entity_poly.type
_entity_poly.pdbx_seq_one_letter_code
_entity_poly.pdbx_strand_id
1 'polypeptide(L)'
;MNMKNEINMENVPLPEKYERFEAETKTLTADELEDTIYRGERLPQDKRFLDEEKGGVFKYFDLNKLIERKMYKRELFYPVAEFGGEIVGLGELERKPDKESAYWMTFLSVDPEYRGKGCASQLMKEVFRFAKERGFAIESSRYSPEGWKKLKPIQNRLAKEYGVRFIDSEEKMID
;
A
#
# COMPACT_ATOMS: atom_id res chain seq x y z
N MET A 1 -39.12 26.48 42.35
CA MET A 1 -37.66 26.33 42.29
C MET A 1 -37.35 25.13 41.41
N ASN A 2 -37.02 25.40 40.14
CA ASN A 2 -36.45 24.46 39.16
C ASN A 2 -36.07 25.31 37.95
N MET A 3 -34.86 25.87 37.96
CA MET A 3 -34.25 26.48 36.78
C MET A 3 -33.61 25.36 35.97
N LYS A 4 -34.15 25.11 34.77
CA LYS A 4 -33.52 24.27 33.76
C LYS A 4 -32.32 25.06 33.21
N ASN A 5 -31.11 24.54 33.42
CA ASN A 5 -29.94 24.99 32.69
C ASN A 5 -30.08 24.52 31.24
N GLU A 6 -30.51 25.40 30.36
CA GLU A 6 -30.37 25.22 28.92
C GLU A 6 -28.90 25.50 28.57
N ILE A 7 -28.15 24.43 28.32
CA ILE A 7 -26.79 24.52 27.81
C ILE A 7 -26.92 24.91 26.34
N ASN A 8 -26.61 26.17 26.03
CA ASN A 8 -26.63 26.71 24.68
C ASN A 8 -25.51 26.04 23.85
N MET A 9 -25.87 25.10 22.98
CA MET A 9 -24.94 24.29 22.18
C MET A 9 -24.38 25.02 20.94
N GLU A 10 -24.67 26.30 20.75
CA GLU A 10 -24.34 27.02 19.52
C GLU A 10 -22.88 27.51 19.40
N ASN A 11 -22.03 27.28 20.41
CA ASN A 11 -20.62 27.72 20.39
C ASN A 11 -19.64 26.61 20.79
N VAL A 12 -19.84 25.40 20.29
CA VAL A 12 -18.73 24.43 20.24
C VAL A 12 -17.89 24.78 19.01
N PRO A 13 -16.63 25.23 19.15
CA PRO A 13 -15.75 25.42 18.01
C PRO A 13 -15.65 24.10 17.27
N LEU A 14 -16.05 24.09 15.99
CA LEU A 14 -15.77 22.97 15.12
C LEU A 14 -14.24 22.78 15.11
N PRO A 15 -13.73 21.55 15.32
CA PRO A 15 -12.30 21.31 15.30
C PRO A 15 -11.74 21.85 13.98
N GLU A 16 -10.69 22.66 14.10
CA GLU A 16 -9.94 23.23 12.99
C GLU A 16 -9.75 22.18 11.91
N LYS A 17 -10.01 22.56 10.64
CA LYS A 17 -9.87 21.71 9.46
C LYS A 17 -8.65 20.80 9.62
N TYR A 18 -8.87 19.52 9.92
CA TYR A 18 -7.83 18.51 9.77
C TYR A 18 -7.30 18.68 8.35
N GLU A 19 -6.03 19.07 8.19
CA GLU A 19 -5.37 18.98 6.90
C GLU A 19 -5.61 17.56 6.41
N ARG A 20 -6.34 17.43 5.30
CA ARG A 20 -6.60 16.12 4.72
C ARG A 20 -5.25 15.59 4.27
N PHE A 21 -4.80 14.53 4.94
CA PHE A 21 -3.68 13.76 4.47
C PHE A 21 -4.05 13.12 3.12
N GLU A 22 -3.56 13.71 2.03
CA GLU A 22 -3.76 13.20 0.67
C GLU A 22 -2.38 12.80 0.16
N ALA A 23 -2.11 11.49 0.13
CA ALA A 23 -0.93 10.98 -0.52
C ALA A 23 -1.21 10.86 -2.02
N GLU A 24 -0.22 11.17 -2.84
CA GLU A 24 -0.27 10.87 -4.26
C GLU A 24 0.04 9.40 -4.47
N THR A 25 -0.73 8.69 -5.29
CA THR A 25 -0.50 7.27 -5.54
C THR A 25 -0.19 7.01 -7.00
N LYS A 26 0.81 6.15 -7.24
CA LYS A 26 1.21 5.69 -8.57
C LYS A 26 1.79 4.28 -8.46
N THR A 27 1.95 3.61 -9.59
CA THR A 27 2.62 2.32 -9.67
C THR A 27 3.94 2.47 -10.42
N LEU A 28 5.03 2.14 -9.76
CA LEU A 28 6.37 2.12 -10.33
C LEU A 28 6.69 0.73 -10.90
N THR A 29 7.46 0.70 -11.97
CA THR A 29 8.24 -0.48 -12.34
C THR A 29 9.34 -0.72 -11.30
N ALA A 30 9.90 -1.92 -11.31
CA ALA A 30 11.02 -2.24 -10.44
C ALA A 30 12.29 -1.44 -10.74
N ASP A 31 12.53 -1.06 -12.01
CA ASP A 31 13.64 -0.17 -12.38
C ASP A 31 13.41 1.25 -11.81
N GLU A 32 12.20 1.81 -11.95
CA GLU A 32 11.88 3.14 -11.38
C GLU A 32 11.97 3.16 -9.85
N LEU A 33 11.58 2.08 -9.16
CA LEU A 33 11.77 1.98 -7.72
C LEU A 33 13.25 1.90 -7.34
N GLU A 34 14.04 1.09 -8.05
CA GLU A 34 15.50 1.01 -7.84
C GLU A 34 16.14 2.39 -7.99
N ASP A 35 15.83 3.11 -9.07
CA ASP A 35 16.32 4.47 -9.32
C ASP A 35 15.91 5.44 -8.20
N THR A 36 14.69 5.30 -7.67
CA THR A 36 14.19 6.12 -6.56
C THR A 36 14.96 5.87 -5.27
N ILE A 37 15.29 4.60 -4.98
CA ILE A 37 16.01 4.19 -3.77
C ILE A 37 17.47 4.61 -3.82
N TYR A 38 18.13 4.41 -4.96
CA TYR A 38 19.58 4.63 -5.08
C TYR A 38 19.94 6.02 -5.55
N ARG A 39 19.09 6.69 -6.34
CA ARG A 39 19.32 8.04 -6.90
C ARG A 39 20.68 8.17 -7.60
N GLY A 40 21.14 7.11 -8.27
CA GLY A 40 22.43 7.05 -8.94
C GLY A 40 23.63 6.73 -8.04
N GLU A 41 23.43 6.59 -6.74
CA GLU A 41 24.47 6.27 -5.76
C GLU A 41 24.65 4.76 -5.58
N ARG A 42 25.75 4.36 -4.94
CA ARG A 42 26.06 2.95 -4.66
C ARG A 42 25.22 2.37 -3.50
N LEU A 43 24.78 3.21 -2.57
CA LEU A 43 24.02 2.81 -1.38
C LEU A 43 22.59 3.35 -1.47
N PRO A 44 21.60 2.69 -0.84
CA PRO A 44 20.27 3.26 -0.69
C PRO A 44 20.31 4.62 0.00
N GLN A 45 19.62 5.60 -0.56
CA GLN A 45 19.59 6.98 -0.08
C GLN A 45 18.48 7.24 0.93
N ASP A 46 17.57 6.29 1.10
CA ASP A 46 16.47 6.36 2.04
C ASP A 46 16.41 5.08 2.88
N LYS A 47 16.61 5.26 4.19
CA LYS A 47 16.65 4.17 5.17
C LYS A 47 15.35 3.38 5.25
N ARG A 48 14.21 3.94 4.83
CA ARG A 48 12.89 3.29 4.88
C ARG A 48 12.83 1.99 4.08
N PHE A 49 13.69 1.86 3.06
CA PHE A 49 13.84 0.71 2.19
C PHE A 49 14.88 -0.31 2.66
N LEU A 50 15.54 -0.08 3.80
CA LEU A 50 16.44 -1.07 4.39
C LEU A 50 15.66 -2.13 5.19
N ASP A 51 16.38 -3.10 5.75
CA ASP A 51 15.82 -4.04 6.72
C ASP A 51 15.36 -3.29 7.98
N GLU A 52 14.38 -3.84 8.72
CA GLU A 52 13.86 -3.22 9.96
C GLU A 52 14.99 -2.95 10.98
N GLU A 53 15.96 -3.86 11.11
CA GLU A 53 17.13 -3.70 11.98
C GLU A 53 18.04 -2.52 11.61
N LYS A 54 17.94 -2.03 10.37
CA LYS A 54 18.72 -0.91 9.82
C LYS A 54 17.88 0.36 9.66
N GLY A 55 16.65 0.39 10.20
CA GLY A 55 15.74 1.53 10.14
C GLY A 55 14.72 1.48 9.01
N GLY A 56 14.56 0.33 8.37
CA GLY A 56 13.49 0.05 7.42
C GLY A 56 12.10 0.14 8.05
N VAL A 57 11.12 0.61 7.27
CA VAL A 57 9.73 0.76 7.73
C VAL A 57 8.73 -0.02 6.88
N PHE A 58 9.13 -0.47 5.69
CA PHE A 58 8.28 -1.27 4.81
C PHE A 58 8.39 -2.75 5.14
N LYS A 59 7.57 -3.20 6.08
CA LYS A 59 7.45 -4.62 6.43
C LYS A 59 7.27 -5.49 5.19
N TYR A 60 8.05 -6.56 5.10
CA TYR A 60 8.10 -7.53 4.00
C TYR A 60 8.71 -7.04 2.68
N PHE A 61 9.15 -5.78 2.60
CA PHE A 61 9.99 -5.36 1.50
C PHE A 61 11.36 -6.03 1.59
N ASP A 62 11.84 -6.54 0.46
CA ASP A 62 13.15 -7.18 0.35
C ASP A 62 13.94 -6.51 -0.77
N LEU A 63 14.94 -5.73 -0.38
CA LEU A 63 15.82 -5.02 -1.30
C LEU A 63 16.65 -5.98 -2.16
N ASN A 64 17.05 -7.14 -1.62
CA ASN A 64 17.78 -8.14 -2.40
C ASN A 64 16.89 -8.75 -3.48
N LYS A 65 15.62 -9.06 -3.16
CA LYS A 65 14.64 -9.50 -4.16
C LYS A 65 14.48 -8.48 -5.28
N LEU A 66 14.42 -7.19 -4.95
CA LEU A 66 14.39 -6.12 -5.95
C LEU A 66 15.63 -6.23 -6.85
N ILE A 67 16.84 -6.22 -6.29
CA ILE A 67 18.10 -6.25 -7.07
C ILE A 67 18.22 -7.52 -7.93
N GLU A 68 17.95 -8.68 -7.34
CA GLU A 68 18.11 -9.98 -7.99
C GLU A 68 17.02 -10.29 -9.03
N ARG A 69 15.95 -9.49 -9.09
CA ARG A 69 14.82 -9.68 -10.02
C ARG A 69 15.26 -9.91 -11.47
N LYS A 70 16.32 -9.21 -11.91
CA LYS A 70 16.84 -9.28 -13.30
C LYS A 70 17.42 -10.66 -13.59
N MET A 71 18.14 -11.23 -12.61
CA MET A 71 18.71 -12.58 -12.71
C MET A 71 17.61 -13.63 -12.82
N TYR A 72 16.55 -13.50 -12.02
CA TYR A 72 15.42 -14.43 -11.97
C TYR A 72 14.29 -14.09 -12.96
N LYS A 73 14.47 -13.05 -13.79
CA LYS A 73 13.47 -12.55 -14.75
C LYS A 73 12.08 -12.33 -14.10
N ARG A 74 12.07 -11.84 -12.85
CA ARG A 74 10.83 -11.51 -12.13
C ARG A 74 10.27 -10.21 -12.67
N GLU A 75 8.98 -10.23 -12.99
CA GLU A 75 8.25 -9.03 -13.38
C GLU A 75 7.54 -8.48 -12.14
N LEU A 76 8.01 -7.34 -11.66
CA LEU A 76 7.59 -6.71 -10.41
C LEU A 76 7.08 -5.29 -10.68
N PHE A 77 5.96 -4.93 -10.06
CA PHE A 77 5.45 -3.57 -9.97
C PHE A 77 5.28 -3.17 -8.51
N TYR A 78 5.47 -1.89 -8.22
CA TYR A 78 5.45 -1.33 -6.89
C TYR A 78 4.46 -0.16 -6.81
N PRO A 79 3.20 -0.42 -6.42
CA PRO A 79 2.27 0.62 -6.00
C PRO A 79 2.85 1.40 -4.82
N VAL A 80 2.95 2.72 -4.95
CA VAL A 80 3.50 3.63 -3.93
C VAL A 80 2.48 4.70 -3.56
N ALA A 81 2.58 5.16 -2.31
CA ALA A 81 1.93 6.37 -1.82
C ALA A 81 3.02 7.36 -1.43
N GLU A 82 2.98 8.56 -1.99
CA GLU A 82 3.94 9.63 -1.77
C GLU A 82 3.31 10.77 -0.99
N PHE A 83 4.04 11.31 -0.02
CA PHE A 83 3.65 12.50 0.71
C PHE A 83 4.88 13.36 0.97
N GLY A 84 4.81 14.65 0.63
CA GLY A 84 5.95 15.56 0.78
C GLY A 84 7.18 15.16 -0.04
N GLY A 85 7.00 14.49 -1.18
CA GLY A 85 8.09 14.00 -2.03
C GLY A 85 8.70 12.67 -1.58
N GLU A 86 8.15 12.05 -0.54
CA GLU A 86 8.70 10.87 0.11
C GLU A 86 7.72 9.69 -0.01
N ILE A 87 8.18 8.49 -0.34
CA ILE A 87 7.33 7.29 -0.38
C ILE A 87 6.97 6.88 1.04
N VAL A 88 5.71 6.98 1.44
CA VAL A 88 5.22 6.66 2.80
C VAL A 88 4.40 5.37 2.86
N GLY A 89 4.14 4.76 1.71
CA GLY A 89 3.52 3.45 1.62
C GLY A 89 3.95 2.73 0.35
N LEU A 90 4.07 1.41 0.44
CA LEU A 90 4.63 0.56 -0.59
C LEU A 90 3.87 -0.76 -0.63
N GLY A 91 3.52 -1.21 -1.83
CA GLY A 91 3.09 -2.58 -2.10
C GLY A 91 3.94 -3.19 -3.20
N GLU A 92 3.76 -4.50 -3.40
CA GLU A 92 4.43 -5.22 -4.49
C GLU A 92 3.43 -6.14 -5.19
N LEU A 93 3.49 -6.11 -6.53
CA LEU A 93 2.78 -7.00 -7.43
C LEU A 93 3.82 -7.82 -8.20
N GLU A 94 3.77 -9.13 -8.07
CA GLU A 94 4.66 -10.06 -8.76
C GLU A 94 3.88 -10.92 -9.75
N ARG A 95 4.34 -10.97 -11.01
CA ARG A 95 3.69 -11.81 -12.01
C ARG A 95 3.78 -13.28 -11.63
N LYS A 96 2.65 -13.98 -11.71
CA LYS A 96 2.62 -15.43 -11.49
C LYS A 96 3.30 -16.17 -12.64
N PRO A 97 4.20 -17.14 -12.38
CA PRO A 97 4.79 -17.97 -13.42
C PRO A 97 3.76 -18.80 -14.21
N ASP A 98 2.75 -19.35 -13.52
CA ASP A 98 1.89 -20.42 -14.06
C ASP A 98 0.51 -19.94 -14.55
N LYS A 99 0.19 -18.65 -14.42
CA LYS A 99 -1.11 -18.08 -14.82
C LYS A 99 -0.87 -16.85 -15.68
N GLU A 100 -1.12 -16.98 -16.99
CA GLU A 100 -1.09 -15.84 -17.89
C GLU A 100 -2.03 -14.74 -17.36
N SER A 101 -1.48 -13.53 -17.21
CA SER A 101 -2.20 -12.32 -16.81
C SER A 101 -2.72 -12.27 -15.37
N ALA A 102 -2.04 -12.91 -14.40
CA ALA A 102 -2.31 -12.70 -12.97
C ALA A 102 -1.06 -12.27 -12.20
N TYR A 103 -1.24 -11.32 -11.27
CA TYR A 103 -0.19 -10.86 -10.35
C TYR A 103 -0.57 -11.20 -8.92
N TRP A 104 0.40 -11.70 -8.16
CA TRP A 104 0.32 -11.80 -6.72
C TRP A 104 0.58 -10.46 -6.07
N MET A 105 -0.33 -10.01 -5.21
CA MET A 105 -0.04 -8.95 -4.27
C MET A 105 0.71 -9.56 -3.08
N THR A 106 2.03 -9.45 -3.08
CA THR A 106 2.91 -10.14 -2.13
C THR A 106 2.89 -9.46 -0.76
N PHE A 107 2.95 -8.12 -0.73
CA PHE A 107 2.79 -7.31 0.47
C PHE A 107 2.16 -5.93 0.18
N LEU A 108 1.71 -5.29 1.26
CA LEU A 108 1.39 -3.87 1.33
C LEU A 108 1.75 -3.37 2.73
N SER A 109 2.59 -2.34 2.80
CA SER A 109 3.04 -1.72 4.05
C SER A 109 2.90 -0.21 3.97
N VAL A 110 2.61 0.41 5.12
CA VAL A 110 2.60 1.86 5.30
C VAL A 110 3.53 2.17 6.46
N ASP A 111 4.38 3.18 6.25
CA ASP A 111 5.24 3.74 7.27
C ASP A 111 4.42 4.00 8.55
N PRO A 112 4.86 3.50 9.73
CA PRO A 112 4.17 3.69 11.00
C PRO A 112 3.66 5.10 11.28
N GLU A 113 4.42 6.15 10.90
CA GLU A 113 4.08 7.56 11.13
C GLU A 113 2.89 8.04 10.29
N TYR A 114 2.54 7.29 9.24
CA TYR A 114 1.49 7.60 8.27
C TYR A 114 0.30 6.66 8.36
N ARG A 115 0.30 5.71 9.30
CA ARG A 115 -0.83 4.80 9.53
C ARG A 115 -2.03 5.56 10.09
N GLY A 116 -3.23 5.01 9.83
CA GLY A 116 -4.50 5.64 10.24
C GLY A 116 -4.92 6.84 9.39
N LYS A 117 -4.10 7.29 8.43
CA LYS A 117 -4.36 8.45 7.57
C LYS A 117 -4.96 8.09 6.19
N GLY A 118 -5.31 6.83 5.97
CA GLY A 118 -5.94 6.36 4.73
C GLY A 118 -4.98 5.89 3.62
N CYS A 119 -3.66 5.96 3.80
CA CYS A 119 -2.67 5.59 2.77
C CYS A 119 -2.89 4.20 2.19
N ALA A 120 -3.13 3.19 3.04
CA ALA A 120 -3.36 1.81 2.58
C ALA A 120 -4.60 1.68 1.68
N SER A 121 -5.64 2.50 1.94
CA SER A 121 -6.83 2.51 1.10
C SER A 121 -6.57 3.18 -0.25
N GLN A 122 -5.76 4.24 -0.28
CA GLN A 122 -5.36 4.91 -1.51
C GLN A 122 -4.43 4.01 -2.35
N LEU A 123 -3.45 3.35 -1.73
CA LEU A 123 -2.62 2.32 -2.36
C LEU A 123 -3.47 1.22 -2.98
N MET A 124 -4.47 0.71 -2.26
CA MET A 124 -5.31 -0.35 -2.80
C MET A 124 -6.13 0.13 -4.02
N LYS A 125 -6.63 1.36 -4.01
CA LYS A 125 -7.29 1.95 -5.20
C LYS A 125 -6.33 1.99 -6.38
N GLU A 126 -5.09 2.39 -6.15
CA GLU A 126 -4.05 2.41 -7.18
C GLU A 126 -3.76 1.02 -7.75
N VAL A 127 -3.66 -0.01 -6.91
CA VAL A 127 -3.50 -1.40 -7.35
C VAL A 127 -4.60 -1.81 -8.34
N PHE A 128 -5.87 -1.59 -7.98
CA PHE A 128 -6.99 -1.99 -8.82
C PHE A 128 -7.16 -1.10 -10.05
N ARG A 129 -6.83 0.19 -9.98
CA ARG A 129 -6.76 1.09 -11.14
C ARG A 129 -5.73 0.57 -12.13
N PHE A 130 -4.50 0.32 -11.68
CA PHE A 130 -3.41 -0.15 -12.52
C PHE A 130 -3.71 -1.53 -13.13
N ALA A 131 -4.28 -2.46 -12.36
CA ALA A 131 -4.70 -3.77 -12.85
C ALA A 131 -5.75 -3.68 -13.97
N LYS A 132 -6.73 -2.78 -13.82
CA LYS A 132 -7.74 -2.51 -14.85
C LYS A 132 -7.10 -1.99 -16.14
N GLU A 133 -6.21 -1.01 -16.02
CA GLU A 133 -5.53 -0.39 -17.17
C GLU A 133 -4.65 -1.38 -17.94
N ARG A 134 -4.03 -2.31 -17.23
CA ARG A 134 -3.14 -3.33 -17.81
C ARG A 134 -3.86 -4.63 -18.20
N GLY A 135 -5.13 -4.79 -17.81
CA GLY A 135 -5.94 -5.96 -18.15
C GLY A 135 -5.51 -7.24 -17.44
N PHE A 136 -4.95 -7.16 -16.23
CA PHE A 136 -4.55 -8.35 -15.46
C PHE A 136 -5.42 -8.57 -14.21
N ALA A 137 -5.43 -9.81 -13.73
CA ALA A 137 -6.05 -10.21 -12.48
C ALA A 137 -5.12 -9.99 -11.28
N ILE A 138 -5.72 -9.73 -10.12
CA ILE A 138 -5.01 -9.67 -8.84
C ILE A 138 -5.31 -10.95 -8.04
N GLU A 139 -4.30 -11.56 -7.47
CA GLU A 139 -4.42 -12.63 -6.48
C GLU A 139 -3.79 -12.15 -5.17
N SER A 140 -4.54 -12.14 -4.07
CA SER A 140 -3.97 -11.82 -2.76
C SER A 140 -3.11 -12.98 -2.27
N SER A 141 -1.98 -12.68 -1.63
CA SER A 141 -1.23 -13.66 -0.85
C SER A 141 -1.94 -13.99 0.48
N ARG A 142 -1.20 -14.35 1.53
CA ARG A 142 -1.76 -14.55 2.87
C ARG A 142 -2.06 -13.22 3.55
N TYR A 143 -3.14 -13.17 4.30
CA TYR A 143 -3.47 -11.99 5.09
C TYR A 143 -2.84 -12.06 6.48
N SER A 144 -2.30 -10.94 6.96
CA SER A 144 -2.17 -10.74 8.40
C SER A 144 -3.56 -10.66 9.06
N PRO A 145 -3.70 -10.88 10.38
CA PRO A 145 -4.98 -10.71 11.05
C PRO A 145 -5.61 -9.34 10.82
N GLU A 146 -4.79 -8.28 10.80
CA GLU A 146 -5.24 -6.93 10.49
C GLU A 146 -5.64 -6.77 9.02
N GLY A 147 -4.84 -7.33 8.10
CA GLY A 147 -5.12 -7.33 6.67
C GLY A 147 -6.43 -8.04 6.34
N TRP A 148 -6.71 -9.17 7.02
CA TRP A 148 -7.97 -9.90 6.86
C TRP A 148 -9.17 -9.04 7.27
N LYS A 149 -9.08 -8.34 8.40
CA LYS A 149 -10.18 -7.50 8.92
C LYS A 149 -10.36 -6.22 8.10
N LYS A 150 -9.27 -5.59 7.65
CA LYS A 150 -9.29 -4.24 7.06
C LYS A 150 -9.16 -4.24 5.53
N LEU A 151 -8.24 -5.03 4.96
CA LEU A 151 -7.94 -5.00 3.52
C LEU A 151 -8.85 -5.93 2.70
N LYS A 152 -9.14 -7.14 3.18
CA LYS A 152 -10.00 -8.11 2.44
C LYS A 152 -11.35 -7.51 2.01
N PRO A 153 -12.11 -6.78 2.87
CA PRO A 153 -13.35 -6.13 2.43
C PRO A 153 -13.11 -5.02 1.39
N ILE A 154 -12.00 -4.28 1.52
CA ILE A 154 -11.64 -3.21 0.59
C ILE A 154 -11.29 -3.78 -0.78
N GLN A 155 -10.49 -4.85 -0.85
CA GLN A 155 -10.12 -5.51 -2.10
C GLN A 155 -11.34 -6.08 -2.82
N ASN A 156 -12.22 -6.78 -2.10
CA ASN A 156 -13.46 -7.31 -2.66
C ASN A 156 -14.37 -6.20 -3.22
N ARG A 157 -14.45 -5.05 -2.54
CA ARG A 157 -15.19 -3.88 -3.03
C ARG A 157 -14.53 -3.29 -4.28
N LEU A 158 -13.22 -3.07 -4.26
CA LEU A 158 -12.48 -2.44 -5.37
C LEU A 158 -12.42 -3.34 -6.61
N ALA A 159 -12.31 -4.66 -6.45
CA ALA A 159 -12.41 -5.62 -7.54
C ALA A 159 -13.71 -5.44 -8.34
N LYS A 160 -14.85 -5.29 -7.63
CA LYS A 160 -16.15 -5.03 -8.25
C LYS A 160 -16.22 -3.63 -8.88
N GLU A 161 -15.75 -2.61 -8.18
CA GLU A 161 -15.77 -1.20 -8.61
C GLU A 161 -14.96 -0.98 -9.90
N TYR A 162 -13.79 -1.62 -10.00
CA TYR A 162 -12.90 -1.50 -11.16
C TYR A 162 -13.15 -2.54 -12.24
N GLY A 163 -13.93 -3.59 -11.96
CA GLY A 163 -14.16 -4.70 -12.89
C GLY A 163 -12.94 -5.61 -13.07
N VAL A 164 -12.12 -5.74 -12.03
CA VAL A 164 -10.89 -6.54 -12.04
C VAL A 164 -11.19 -7.91 -11.44
N ARG A 165 -10.75 -8.97 -12.12
CA ARG A 165 -10.81 -10.34 -11.56
C ARG A 165 -9.89 -10.41 -10.34
N PHE A 166 -10.47 -10.64 -9.18
CA PHE A 166 -9.76 -10.82 -7.92
C PHE A 166 -9.87 -12.27 -7.45
N ILE A 167 -8.71 -12.89 -7.21
CA ILE A 167 -8.60 -14.24 -6.64
C ILE A 167 -8.26 -14.03 -5.16
N ASP A 168 -9.28 -14.08 -4.32
CA ASP A 168 -9.16 -13.87 -2.89
C ASP A 168 -8.60 -15.13 -2.21
N SER A 169 -7.57 -14.95 -1.40
CA SER A 169 -7.01 -16.02 -0.58
C SER A 169 -7.84 -16.19 0.68
N GLU A 170 -8.16 -17.44 1.01
CA GLU A 170 -8.79 -17.77 2.30
C GLU A 170 -7.73 -18.06 3.38
N GLU A 171 -6.44 -17.91 3.05
CA GLU A 171 -5.34 -18.16 3.99
C GLU A 171 -5.05 -16.94 4.88
N LYS A 172 -5.13 -17.16 6.19
CA LYS A 172 -4.75 -16.22 7.24
C LYS A 172 -3.43 -16.66 7.86
N MET A 173 -2.51 -15.72 8.06
CA MET A 173 -1.31 -15.98 8.86
C MET A 173 -1.71 -16.26 10.32
N ILE A 174 -1.12 -17.31 10.89
CA ILE A 174 -1.21 -17.61 12.31
C ILE A 174 -0.09 -16.80 12.97
N ASP A 175 -0.46 -15.97 13.96
CA ASP A 175 0.50 -15.19 14.76
C ASP A 175 1.40 -16.08 15.61
#